data_AF-A0A4Y9Y6C6-F1
#
_entry.id   AF-A0A4Y9Y6C6-F1
#
_cell.length_a   1.000
_cell.length_b   1.000
_cell.length_c   1.000
_cell.angle_alpha   90.00
_cell.angle_beta   90.00
_cell.angle_gamma   90.00
#
_symmetry.space_group_name_H-M   'P 1'
#
loop_
_entity.id
_entity.type
_entity.pdbx_description
1 polymer ?
#
loop_
_entity_poly.entity_id
_entity_poly.type
_entity_poly.pdbx_seq_one_letter_code
_entity_poly.pdbx_strand_id
1 'polypeptide(L)'
;MLLSALVAGLAAFPVVPALARRVNQIPHANGVYGGNPELLEASTQTVTGAASSDALRVTENSGVCETTPGVYQASGYGNVSSTGSLWFWFFEARNNPDTAPFTIWLNGGPGSSSMVGLFQEHGPCRINNDTATLDYNPYSWNNVSNILYLDQPVGVGFSYGDSNVGTSQEAAADVWTVSTSTILWVALLIMKL
;
A
#
# COMPACT_ATOMS: atom_id res chain seq x y z
N MET A 1 -30.51 -2.74 -62.15
CA MET A 1 -29.51 -3.80 -61.86
C MET A 1 -28.47 -3.17 -60.95
N LEU A 2 -28.66 -3.33 -59.63
CA LEU A 2 -27.88 -4.19 -58.71
C LEU A 2 -26.80 -3.34 -57.99
N LEU A 3 -27.08 -2.80 -56.78
CA LEU A 3 -26.87 -3.35 -55.43
C LEU A 3 -25.39 -3.42 -55.00
N SER A 4 -25.13 -3.12 -53.71
CA SER A 4 -23.92 -3.40 -52.89
C SER A 4 -22.75 -2.40 -52.96
N ALA A 5 -22.02 -2.03 -51.89
CA ALA A 5 -22.11 -2.32 -50.47
C ALA A 5 -21.32 -1.26 -49.65
N LEU A 6 -21.78 -1.06 -48.42
CA LEU A 6 -21.08 -0.42 -47.31
C LEU A 6 -20.03 -1.42 -46.77
N VAL A 7 -18.77 -1.03 -46.58
CA VAL A 7 -17.88 -1.71 -45.61
C VAL A 7 -16.99 -0.67 -44.92
N ALA A 8 -17.24 -0.53 -43.62
CA ALA A 8 -16.39 0.18 -42.68
C ALA A 8 -15.04 -0.56 -42.55
N GLY A 9 -13.93 0.17 -42.69
CA GLY A 9 -12.61 -0.33 -42.36
C GLY A 9 -12.44 -0.42 -40.84
N LEU A 10 -12.80 -1.57 -40.24
CA LEU A 10 -12.26 -1.95 -38.94
C LEU A 10 -10.77 -2.24 -39.13
N ALA A 11 -9.90 -1.38 -38.58
CA ALA A 11 -8.52 -1.75 -38.38
C ALA A 11 -8.48 -2.94 -37.40
N ALA A 12 -8.10 -4.11 -37.90
CA ALA A 12 -7.83 -5.27 -37.07
C ALA A 12 -6.61 -4.97 -36.19
N PHE A 13 -6.84 -4.71 -34.91
CA PHE A 13 -5.78 -4.86 -33.92
C PHE A 13 -5.28 -6.31 -34.00
N PRO A 14 -3.97 -6.57 -34.01
CA PRO A 14 -3.47 -7.92 -33.94
C PRO A 14 -3.99 -8.53 -32.63
N VAL A 15 -4.84 -9.54 -32.75
CA VAL A 15 -5.23 -10.37 -31.63
C VAL A 15 -3.96 -11.09 -31.21
N VAL A 16 -3.28 -10.56 -30.21
CA VAL A 16 -2.29 -11.32 -29.45
C VAL A 16 -3.04 -12.57 -29.00
N PRO A 17 -2.57 -13.79 -29.33
CA PRO A 17 -3.25 -14.98 -28.89
C PRO A 17 -3.28 -14.90 -27.37
N ALA A 18 -4.48 -14.77 -26.82
CA ALA A 18 -4.69 -14.96 -25.40
C ALA A 18 -4.23 -16.39 -25.13
N LEU A 19 -3.01 -16.54 -24.61
CA LEU A 19 -2.62 -17.76 -23.91
C LEU A 19 -3.77 -18.03 -22.97
N ALA A 20 -4.46 -19.15 -23.20
CA ALA A 20 -5.59 -19.58 -22.41
C ALA A 20 -5.13 -19.58 -20.94
N ARG A 21 -5.45 -18.49 -20.23
CA ARG A 21 -5.14 -18.31 -18.83
C ARG A 21 -6.00 -19.35 -18.15
N ARG A 22 -5.40 -20.49 -17.78
CA ARG A 22 -6.10 -21.47 -16.96
C ARG A 22 -6.67 -20.71 -15.78
N VAL A 23 -7.94 -20.99 -15.48
CA VAL A 23 -8.62 -20.51 -14.28
C VAL A 23 -7.83 -21.00 -13.07
N ASN A 24 -6.91 -20.15 -12.62
CA ASN A 24 -6.12 -20.17 -11.38
C ASN A 24 -5.50 -18.77 -11.30
N GLN A 25 -6.30 -17.80 -10.88
CA GLN A 25 -6.00 -16.37 -10.91
C GLN A 25 -4.85 -15.96 -9.97
N ILE A 26 -4.36 -16.91 -9.17
CA ILE A 26 -3.31 -16.75 -8.18
C ILE A 26 -2.27 -17.84 -8.43
N PRO A 27 -1.00 -17.51 -8.75
CA PRO A 27 0.08 -18.50 -8.87
C PRO A 27 0.23 -19.33 -7.60
N HIS A 28 0.38 -20.65 -7.71
CA HIS A 28 0.62 -21.53 -6.57
C HIS A 28 2.09 -21.96 -6.55
N ALA A 29 2.80 -21.65 -5.47
CA ALA A 29 4.16 -22.14 -5.22
C ALA A 29 4.16 -22.98 -3.94
N ASN A 30 4.41 -24.29 -4.03
CA ASN A 30 4.44 -25.22 -2.88
C ASN A 30 3.22 -25.14 -1.93
N GLY A 31 2.01 -24.95 -2.50
CA GLY A 31 0.77 -24.82 -1.72
C GLY A 31 0.47 -23.41 -1.20
N VAL A 32 1.34 -22.43 -1.47
CA VAL A 32 1.12 -21.01 -1.16
C VAL A 32 0.49 -20.33 -2.37
N TYR A 33 -0.68 -19.71 -2.15
CA TYR A 33 -1.36 -18.86 -3.11
C TYR A 33 -0.61 -17.50 -3.19
N GLY A 34 -0.04 -17.17 -4.34
CA GLY A 34 0.48 -15.84 -4.69
C GLY A 34 1.96 -15.77 -5.08
N GLY A 35 2.70 -16.88 -5.13
CA GLY A 35 4.16 -16.87 -5.34
C GLY A 35 4.61 -17.03 -6.81
N ASN A 36 5.68 -16.34 -7.21
CA ASN A 36 6.33 -16.57 -8.50
C ASN A 36 6.99 -17.97 -8.55
N PRO A 37 6.58 -18.89 -9.45
CA PRO A 37 7.18 -20.21 -9.57
C PRO A 37 8.64 -20.20 -10.08
N GLU A 38 9.16 -19.07 -10.56
CA GLU A 38 10.52 -18.95 -11.08
C GLU A 38 11.58 -18.64 -10.00
N LEU A 39 11.16 -18.34 -8.77
CA LEU A 39 12.03 -18.04 -7.62
C LEU A 39 12.17 -19.23 -6.65
N LEU A 40 12.05 -20.46 -7.16
CA LEU A 40 12.02 -21.73 -6.40
C LEU A 40 13.32 -22.11 -5.67
N GLU A 41 14.34 -21.27 -5.65
CA GLU A 41 15.45 -21.44 -4.72
C GLU A 41 15.09 -20.77 -3.40
N ALA A 42 14.43 -21.56 -2.54
CA ALA A 42 14.24 -21.25 -1.14
C ALA A 42 15.61 -21.07 -0.48
N SER A 43 16.14 -19.85 -0.52
CA SER A 43 17.12 -19.46 0.47
C SER A 43 16.41 -19.63 1.81
N THR A 44 17.02 -20.42 2.70
CA THR A 44 16.68 -20.34 4.11
C THR A 44 17.14 -18.96 4.55
N GLN A 45 16.35 -17.94 4.24
CA GLN A 45 16.60 -16.60 4.68
C GLN A 45 16.26 -16.65 6.17
N THR A 46 17.31 -16.83 6.98
CA THR A 46 17.31 -16.24 8.31
C THR A 46 16.79 -14.83 8.08
N VAL A 47 15.60 -14.51 8.58
CA VAL A 47 15.08 -13.14 8.55
C VAL A 47 15.96 -12.37 9.52
N THR A 48 17.18 -12.07 9.08
CA THR A 48 17.94 -10.93 9.54
C THR A 48 17.36 -9.74 8.80
N GLY A 49 16.07 -9.49 9.02
CA GLY A 49 15.57 -8.13 9.02
C GLY A 49 16.29 -7.48 10.19
N ALA A 50 17.56 -7.13 9.99
CA ALA A 50 18.12 -6.03 10.73
C ALA A 50 17.15 -4.90 10.38
N ALA A 51 16.30 -4.53 11.34
CA ALA A 51 15.70 -3.22 11.33
C ALA A 51 16.89 -2.29 11.05
N SER A 52 17.04 -1.84 9.81
CA SER A 52 18.04 -0.83 9.56
C SER A 52 17.53 0.32 10.42
N SER A 53 18.34 0.67 11.41
CA SER A 53 18.13 1.84 12.23
C SER A 53 18.30 3.13 11.39
N ASP A 54 17.95 3.08 10.10
CA ASP A 54 17.75 4.27 9.31
C ASP A 54 16.46 4.89 9.81
N ALA A 55 16.61 6.07 10.40
CA ALA A 55 15.50 6.85 10.91
C ALA A 55 14.43 6.95 9.82
N LEU A 56 13.17 6.65 10.18
CA LEU A 56 12.04 6.92 9.31
C LEU A 56 12.14 8.35 8.79
N ARG A 57 11.90 8.52 7.49
CA ARG A 57 11.87 9.84 6.87
C ARG A 57 10.46 10.35 6.95
N VAL A 58 10.17 11.18 7.95
CA VAL A 58 8.80 11.58 8.31
C VAL A 58 8.54 13.04 8.00
N THR A 59 7.37 13.32 7.44
CA THR A 59 6.72 14.63 7.47
C THR A 59 5.51 14.56 8.38
N GLU A 60 5.51 15.39 9.42
CA GLU A 60 4.43 15.45 10.42
C GLU A 60 3.39 16.50 10.04
N ASN A 61 2.13 16.23 10.39
CA ASN A 61 1.03 17.19 10.36
C ASN A 61 0.94 18.00 9.06
N SER A 62 0.97 17.29 7.92
CA SER A 62 0.88 17.91 6.59
C SER A 62 -0.39 18.73 6.39
N GLY A 63 -1.46 18.44 7.15
CA GLY A 63 -2.76 19.12 7.04
C GLY A 63 -3.50 18.80 5.75
N VAL A 64 -3.03 17.82 4.98
CA VAL A 64 -3.58 17.52 3.64
C VAL A 64 -4.90 16.76 3.76
N CYS A 65 -4.91 15.60 4.44
CA CYS A 65 -6.08 14.72 4.49
C CYS A 65 -6.82 14.79 5.83
N GLU A 66 -6.11 14.63 6.96
CA GLU A 66 -6.71 14.86 8.27
C GLU A 66 -6.64 16.34 8.64
N THR A 67 -7.81 16.93 8.88
CA THR A 67 -8.00 18.37 9.14
C THR A 67 -8.66 18.63 10.50
N THR A 68 -8.98 17.58 11.26
CA THR A 68 -9.52 17.71 12.62
C THR A 68 -8.48 18.36 13.52
N PRO A 69 -8.80 19.49 14.18
CA PRO A 69 -7.86 20.15 15.08
C PRO A 69 -7.36 19.22 16.19
N GLY A 70 -6.04 19.14 16.35
CA GLY A 70 -5.40 18.36 17.41
C GLY A 70 -5.23 16.87 17.10
N VAL A 71 -5.64 16.38 15.93
CA VAL A 71 -5.39 15.00 15.50
C VAL A 71 -4.05 14.93 14.79
N TYR A 72 -3.12 14.14 15.31
CA TYR A 72 -1.80 13.96 14.73
C TYR A 72 -1.84 13.12 13.45
N GLN A 73 -1.02 13.47 12.47
CA GLN A 73 -0.77 12.63 11.30
C GLN A 73 0.70 12.67 10.91
N ALA A 74 1.15 11.61 10.26
CA ALA A 74 2.52 11.53 9.77
C ALA A 74 2.58 10.70 8.50
N SER A 75 3.32 11.18 7.51
CA SER A 75 3.56 10.46 6.27
C SER A 75 5.04 10.37 5.99
N GLY A 76 5.51 9.31 5.36
CA GLY A 76 6.94 9.16 5.19
C GLY A 76 7.37 7.83 4.59
N TYR A 77 8.66 7.58 4.71
CA TYR A 77 9.28 6.37 4.19
C TYR A 77 10.01 5.58 5.28
N GLY A 78 9.84 4.26 5.24
CA GLY A 78 10.67 3.30 5.96
C GLY A 78 11.54 2.52 4.98
N ASN A 79 12.85 2.43 5.26
CA ASN A 79 13.78 1.68 4.43
C ASN A 79 13.64 0.18 4.71
N VAL A 80 13.54 -0.63 3.65
CA VAL A 80 13.52 -2.11 3.72
C VAL A 80 14.78 -2.72 3.11
N SER A 81 15.54 -1.92 2.37
CA SER A 81 16.91 -2.23 1.94
C SER A 81 17.72 -0.93 1.80
N SER A 82 18.97 -1.01 1.35
CA SER A 82 19.80 0.19 1.09
C SER A 82 19.27 1.07 -0.04
N THR A 83 18.44 0.52 -0.92
CA THR A 83 17.86 1.23 -2.08
C THR A 83 16.34 1.19 -2.10
N GLY A 84 15.70 0.37 -1.26
CA GLY A 84 14.24 0.14 -1.20
C GLY A 84 13.58 0.82 -0.03
N SER A 85 12.48 1.52 -0.29
CA SER A 85 11.69 2.22 0.72
C SER A 85 10.18 2.04 0.49
N LEU A 86 9.46 1.74 1.57
CA LEU A 86 8.00 1.75 1.56
C LEU A 86 7.45 3.07 2.05
N TRP A 87 6.44 3.59 1.35
CA TRP A 87 5.69 4.76 1.72
C TRP A 87 4.57 4.40 2.71
N PHE A 88 4.42 5.22 3.75
CA PHE A 88 3.35 5.10 4.72
C PHE A 88 2.65 6.43 4.97
N TRP A 89 1.40 6.35 5.42
CA TRP A 89 0.67 7.47 5.98
C TRP A 89 -0.13 7.01 7.21
N PHE A 90 0.27 7.54 8.36
CA PHE A 90 -0.34 7.33 9.66
C PHE A 90 -1.30 8.45 10.02
N PHE A 91 -2.43 8.07 10.63
CA PHE A 91 -3.38 8.98 11.25
C PHE A 91 -3.71 8.50 12.66
N GLU A 92 -3.59 9.40 13.60
CA GLU A 92 -4.02 9.19 14.97
C GLU A 92 -5.55 9.04 15.05
N ALA A 93 -6.02 8.31 16.06
CA ALA A 93 -7.45 8.20 16.32
C ALA A 93 -8.03 9.56 16.75
N ARG A 94 -9.15 9.96 16.16
CA ARG A 94 -9.86 11.19 16.54
C ARG A 94 -10.43 11.13 17.96
N ASN A 95 -10.68 9.92 18.47
CA ASN A 95 -11.20 9.70 19.82
C ASN A 95 -10.25 8.80 20.61
N ASN A 96 -9.80 9.30 21.77
CA ASN A 96 -8.98 8.58 22.75
C ASN A 96 -7.73 7.88 22.17
N PRO A 97 -6.87 8.60 21.42
CA PRO A 97 -5.78 7.99 20.67
C PRO A 97 -4.79 7.19 21.51
N ASP A 98 -4.51 7.61 22.74
CA ASP A 98 -3.62 6.89 23.67
C ASP A 98 -4.10 5.47 24.00
N THR A 99 -5.41 5.21 23.84
CA THR A 99 -6.04 3.91 24.17
C THR A 99 -6.67 3.23 22.97
N ALA A 100 -6.71 3.91 21.82
CA ALA A 100 -7.31 3.38 20.61
C ALA A 100 -6.44 2.25 20.04
N PRO A 101 -7.04 1.20 19.45
CA PRO A 101 -6.29 0.14 18.79
C PRO A 101 -5.46 0.68 17.63
N PHE A 102 -4.36 -0.01 17.31
CA PHE A 102 -3.55 0.26 16.13
C PHE A 102 -3.98 -0.66 14.98
N THR A 103 -4.33 -0.07 13.84
CA THR A 103 -4.74 -0.77 12.62
C THR A 103 -3.71 -0.54 11.52
N ILE A 104 -3.31 -1.61 10.83
CA ILE A 104 -2.56 -1.52 9.59
C ILE A 104 -3.51 -1.85 8.45
N TRP A 105 -3.56 -0.97 7.45
CA TRP A 105 -4.35 -1.17 6.24
C TRP A 105 -3.46 -1.41 5.02
N LEU A 106 -3.77 -2.49 4.29
CA LEU A 106 -3.06 -2.92 3.10
C LEU A 106 -4.06 -3.20 1.98
N ASN A 107 -3.95 -2.49 0.86
CA ASN A 107 -4.62 -2.91 -0.37
C ASN A 107 -3.84 -4.06 -1.05
N GLY A 108 -4.58 -4.84 -1.86
CA GLY A 108 -4.09 -6.08 -2.48
C GLY A 108 -3.70 -5.94 -3.96
N GLY A 109 -4.16 -6.88 -4.79
CA GLY A 109 -3.88 -6.92 -6.23
C GLY A 109 -3.26 -8.23 -6.68
N PRO A 110 -1.95 -8.47 -6.47
CA PRO A 110 -0.93 -7.65 -5.78
C PRO A 110 -0.54 -6.36 -6.53
N GLY A 111 0.07 -5.40 -5.84
CA GLY A 111 0.64 -4.20 -6.48
C GLY A 111 -0.24 -2.95 -6.44
N SER A 112 -1.35 -2.96 -5.70
CA SER A 112 -2.23 -1.79 -5.57
C SER A 112 -1.84 -0.93 -4.37
N SER A 113 -1.87 0.38 -4.55
CA SER A 113 -1.58 1.33 -3.48
C SER A 113 -2.65 1.29 -2.38
N SER A 114 -2.20 1.35 -1.14
CA SER A 114 -3.05 1.52 0.05
C SER A 114 -3.64 2.92 0.15
N MET A 115 -3.18 3.86 -0.68
CA MET A 115 -3.82 5.16 -0.85
C MET A 115 -5.23 5.03 -1.45
N VAL A 116 -5.55 3.90 -2.11
CA VAL A 116 -6.94 3.58 -2.49
C VAL A 116 -7.82 3.45 -1.25
N GLY A 117 -7.40 2.67 -0.25
CA GLY A 117 -8.10 2.56 1.03
C GLY A 117 -8.26 3.90 1.73
N LEU A 118 -7.20 4.71 1.72
CA LEU A 118 -7.19 6.03 2.32
C LEU A 118 -8.21 6.97 1.64
N PHE A 119 -8.11 7.19 0.33
CA PHE A 119 -8.92 8.20 -0.35
C PHE A 119 -10.31 7.71 -0.77
N GLN A 120 -10.49 6.42 -1.01
CA GLN A 120 -11.67 5.85 -1.65
C GLN A 120 -12.45 4.84 -0.79
N GLU A 121 -11.90 4.40 0.35
CA GLU A 121 -12.60 3.43 1.19
C GLU A 121 -12.97 4.03 2.55
N HIS A 122 -12.00 4.26 3.44
CA HIS A 122 -12.28 4.59 4.84
C HIS A 122 -11.23 5.49 5.51
N GLY A 123 -10.39 6.18 4.74
CA GLY A 123 -9.48 7.16 5.30
C GLY A 123 -10.15 8.47 5.73
N PRO A 124 -9.36 9.39 6.31
CA PRO A 124 -9.88 10.59 6.95
C PRO A 124 -10.44 11.63 5.98
N CYS A 125 -10.12 11.51 4.69
CA CYS A 125 -10.61 12.37 3.64
C CYS A 125 -11.03 11.61 2.38
N ARG A 126 -11.73 12.32 1.48
CA ARG A 126 -12.15 11.86 0.16
C ARG A 126 -11.64 12.80 -0.91
N ILE A 127 -11.18 12.25 -2.04
CA ILE A 127 -10.87 13.06 -3.22
C ILE A 127 -12.19 13.48 -3.89
N ASN A 128 -12.36 14.77 -4.12
CA ASN A 128 -13.49 15.32 -4.84
C ASN A 128 -13.28 15.22 -6.37
N ASN A 129 -14.40 15.28 -7.11
CA ASN A 129 -14.38 15.22 -8.57
C ASN A 129 -13.67 16.41 -9.23
N ASP A 130 -13.39 17.47 -8.50
CA ASP A 130 -12.61 18.61 -8.97
C ASP A 130 -11.09 18.32 -9.03
N THR A 131 -10.66 17.15 -8.55
CA THR A 131 -9.26 16.68 -8.50
C THR A 131 -8.31 17.57 -7.70
N ALA A 132 -8.84 18.57 -7.00
CA ALA A 132 -8.05 19.61 -6.34
C ALA A 132 -8.37 19.72 -4.84
N THR A 133 -9.56 19.30 -4.42
CA THR A 133 -9.99 19.40 -3.03
C THR A 133 -10.20 18.03 -2.39
N LEU A 134 -10.05 18.03 -1.06
CA LEU A 134 -10.26 16.87 -0.21
C LEU A 134 -11.38 17.20 0.79
N ASP A 135 -12.39 16.35 0.83
CA ASP A 135 -13.48 16.47 1.80
C ASP A 135 -13.22 15.61 3.02
N TYR A 136 -13.53 16.15 4.21
CA TYR A 136 -13.51 15.41 5.46
C TYR A 136 -14.45 14.20 5.41
N ASN A 137 -13.96 13.02 5.81
CA ASN A 137 -14.78 11.81 5.91
C ASN A 137 -15.29 11.60 7.35
N PRO A 138 -16.60 11.79 7.63
CA PRO A 138 -17.17 11.57 8.95
C PRO A 138 -17.23 10.08 9.35
N TYR A 139 -17.08 9.16 8.39
CA TYR A 139 -17.11 7.71 8.60
C TYR A 139 -15.72 7.07 8.56
N SER A 140 -14.67 7.87 8.71
CA SER A 140 -13.29 7.38 8.70
C SER A 140 -13.03 6.37 9.82
N TRP A 141 -12.25 5.34 9.53
CA TRP A 141 -11.83 4.37 10.54
C TRP A 141 -10.94 4.99 11.62
N ASN A 142 -10.26 6.10 11.31
CA ASN A 142 -9.53 6.83 12.34
C ASN A 142 -10.43 7.51 13.37
N ASN A 143 -11.76 7.44 13.26
CA ASN A 143 -12.63 7.82 14.37
C ASN A 143 -12.36 6.99 15.63
N VAL A 144 -11.89 5.73 15.51
CA VAL A 144 -11.76 4.81 16.64
C VAL A 144 -10.44 4.04 16.66
N SER A 145 -9.52 4.30 15.73
CA SER A 145 -8.25 3.58 15.63
C SER A 145 -7.12 4.48 15.14
N ASN A 146 -5.93 4.26 15.69
CA ASN A 146 -4.69 4.75 15.13
C ASN A 146 -4.40 3.92 13.88
N ILE A 147 -4.44 4.50 12.68
CA ILE A 147 -4.40 3.74 11.43
C ILE A 147 -3.19 4.08 10.58
N LEU A 148 -2.50 3.05 10.11
CA LEU A 148 -1.35 3.12 9.21
C LEU A 148 -1.73 2.56 7.84
N TYR A 149 -1.69 3.39 6.82
CA TYR A 149 -1.78 2.97 5.42
C TYR A 149 -0.37 2.75 4.88
N LEU A 150 -0.09 1.59 4.29
CA LEU A 150 1.25 1.23 3.80
C LEU A 150 1.21 0.75 2.36
N ASP A 151 1.93 1.44 1.48
CA ASP A 151 2.10 1.01 0.09
C ASP A 151 3.14 -0.12 0.02
N GLN A 152 2.72 -1.29 -0.42
CA GLN A 152 3.57 -2.49 -0.53
C GLN A 152 3.22 -3.32 -1.76
N PRO A 153 4.18 -4.06 -2.35
CA PRO A 153 5.63 -4.04 -2.06
C PRO A 153 6.34 -2.78 -2.61
N VAL A 154 7.68 -2.77 -2.63
CA VAL A 154 8.49 -1.74 -3.30
C VAL A 154 8.04 -1.61 -4.78
N GLY A 155 7.90 -0.36 -5.25
CA GLY A 155 7.39 -0.03 -6.58
C GLY A 155 5.87 0.25 -6.64
N VAL A 156 5.15 0.03 -5.54
CA VAL A 156 3.70 0.33 -5.45
C VAL A 156 3.46 1.74 -4.95
N GLY A 157 2.57 2.47 -5.63
CA GLY A 157 2.16 3.81 -5.19
C GLY A 157 3.35 4.76 -5.11
N PHE A 158 3.64 5.24 -3.90
CA PHE A 158 4.81 6.08 -3.66
C PHE A 158 6.06 5.29 -3.21
N SER A 159 5.95 4.00 -2.90
CA SER A 159 7.09 3.14 -2.54
C SER A 159 8.04 2.95 -3.72
N TYR A 160 9.35 3.02 -3.48
CA TYR A 160 10.36 3.06 -4.55
C TYR A 160 11.64 2.30 -4.19
N GLY A 161 12.42 1.94 -5.22
CA GLY A 161 13.75 1.34 -5.07
C GLY A 161 13.94 0.03 -5.85
N ASP A 162 15.12 -0.57 -5.67
CA ASP A 162 15.56 -1.76 -6.41
C ASP A 162 15.38 -3.07 -5.61
N SER A 163 14.34 -3.15 -4.78
CA SER A 163 13.98 -4.38 -4.06
C SER A 163 12.91 -5.13 -4.83
N ASN A 164 13.21 -6.37 -5.24
CA ASN A 164 12.25 -7.24 -5.92
C ASN A 164 11.68 -8.25 -4.92
N VAL A 165 10.39 -8.12 -4.66
CA VAL A 165 9.61 -9.05 -3.84
C VAL A 165 8.75 -9.90 -4.77
N GLY A 166 8.96 -11.22 -4.76
CA GLY A 166 8.25 -12.15 -5.64
C GLY A 166 7.25 -13.06 -4.93
N THR A 167 7.23 -13.02 -3.60
CA THR A 167 6.37 -13.87 -2.76
C THR A 167 5.71 -13.08 -1.63
N SER A 168 4.58 -13.59 -1.12
CA SER A 168 3.89 -12.97 0.03
C SER A 168 4.73 -13.00 1.30
N GLN A 169 5.61 -13.99 1.47
CA GLN A 169 6.50 -14.12 2.61
C GLN A 169 7.55 -13.00 2.63
N GLU A 170 8.18 -12.74 1.49
CA GLU A 170 9.12 -11.62 1.33
C GLU A 170 8.40 -10.28 1.53
N ALA A 171 7.20 -10.11 0.96
CA ALA A 171 6.39 -8.90 1.16
C ALA A 171 6.06 -8.67 2.65
N ALA A 172 5.72 -9.75 3.36
CA ALA A 172 5.41 -9.67 4.78
C ALA A 172 6.63 -9.27 5.63
N ALA A 173 7.85 -9.69 5.25
CA ALA A 173 9.07 -9.28 5.95
C ALA A 173 9.34 -7.77 5.81
N ASP A 174 9.15 -7.22 4.61
CA ASP A 174 9.27 -5.78 4.35
C ASP A 174 8.20 -4.98 5.12
N VAL A 175 6.94 -5.43 5.05
CA VAL A 175 5.82 -4.83 5.79
C VAL A 175 6.10 -4.85 7.30
N TRP A 176 6.60 -5.96 7.83
CA TRP A 176 6.96 -6.09 9.24
C TRP A 176 8.02 -5.08 9.66
N THR A 177 9.08 -4.93 8.86
CA THR A 177 10.20 -4.00 9.12
C THR A 177 9.71 -2.56 9.24
N VAL A 178 8.89 -2.10 8.30
CA VAL A 178 8.37 -0.72 8.33
C VAL A 178 7.33 -0.55 9.43
N SER A 179 6.41 -1.51 9.58
CA SER A 179 5.33 -1.42 10.57
C SER A 179 5.87 -1.35 11.99
N THR A 180 6.84 -2.21 12.35
CA THR A 180 7.46 -2.19 13.68
C THR A 180 8.20 -0.88 13.95
N SER A 181 8.94 -0.36 12.96
CA SER A 181 9.64 0.92 13.06
C SER A 181 8.66 2.08 13.26
N THR A 182 7.58 2.10 12.48
CA THR A 182 6.53 3.14 12.59
C THR A 182 5.79 3.05 13.91
N ILE A 183 5.41 1.85 14.36
CA ILE A 183 4.74 1.66 15.66
C ILE A 183 5.64 2.14 16.80
N LEU A 184 6.93 1.80 16.79
CA LEU A 184 7.86 2.23 17.83
C LEU A 184 8.03 3.75 17.83
N TRP A 185 8.16 4.36 16.66
CA TRP A 185 8.26 5.81 16.53
C TRP A 185 6.98 6.54 16.96
N VAL A 186 5.81 6.05 16.55
CA VAL A 186 4.50 6.58 17.00
C VAL A 186 4.33 6.42 18.50
N ALA A 187 4.73 5.28 19.08
CA ALA A 187 4.66 5.04 20.52
C ALA A 187 5.49 6.07 21.31
N LEU A 188 6.67 6.43 20.83
CA LEU A 188 7.50 7.46 21.46
C LEU A 188 6.86 8.86 21.38
N LEU A 189 6.16 9.17 20.29
CA LEU A 189 5.50 10.47 20.08
C LEU A 189 4.17 10.63 20.81
N ILE A 190 3.27 9.65 20.66
CA ILE A 190 1.91 9.69 21.24
C ILE A 190 1.99 9.43 22.74
N MET A 191 2.68 8.35 23.16
CA MET A 191 2.70 7.96 24.57
C MET A 191 3.73 8.72 25.41
N LYS A 192 4.55 9.59 24.80
CA LYS A 192 5.59 10.40 25.49
C LYS A 192 6.44 9.56 26.46
N LEU A 193 6.86 8.37 26.04
CA LEU A 193 7.79 7.53 26.79
C LEU A 193 9.24 8.03 26.66
#